data_AF-A0AAW3DF88-F1
#
_entry.id   AF-A0AAW3DF88-F1
#
_cell.length_a   1.000
_cell.length_b   1.000
_cell.length_c   1.000
_cell.angle_alpha   90.00
_cell.angle_beta   90.00
_cell.angle_gamma   90.00
#
_symmetry.space_group_name_H-M   'P 1'
#
loop_
_entity.id
_entity.type
_entity.pdbx_description
1 polymer ?
#
loop_
_entity_poly.entity_id
_entity_poly.type
_entity_poly.pdbx_seq_one_letter_code
_entity_poly.pdbx_strand_id
1 'polypeptide(L)'
;DHVLKYLKKHQRGEVKALLCTSVEDYTPSDVNLEDFFQNGKYESEAARKSDLPQWVLDALVKGKLAPFISDALVLRSTFLHVQVENMQRPSAHSTALPIRQIIYGLLLKVSQNTETASSSKQSNELPVVCEFDRLQKTLKKTFVQAASPPTDFYDDHFSLDKLMEVPESCRQTLLLDTLGVNMSFLESIPSHLQLPVAVTCYWIRCSEPKVTLHQLKALLLMMVSGELHRITGDPDPTVSRAEDDSIAYNEFLKWKEKKPQNKDFDLDAAHSFCQWQCCLQMGFYLNQLLCSPLPEPELTRLYSGTLVQRLYQELKSTPSVENLFSLSPKMTQLYQVLLNTVES
;
A
#
# COMPACT_ATOMS: atom_id res chain seq x y z
N ASP A 1 34.37 14.98 -0.26
CA ASP A 1 35.22 15.13 0.95
C ASP A 1 34.56 14.90 2.30
N HIS A 2 33.30 15.30 2.55
CA HIS A 2 32.65 15.11 3.85
C HIS A 2 32.48 13.64 4.27
N VAL A 3 32.19 12.74 3.32
CA VAL A 3 32.02 11.29 3.56
C VAL A 3 33.33 10.62 4.00
N LEU A 4 34.47 11.07 3.48
CA LEU A 4 35.79 10.49 3.78
C LEU A 4 36.22 10.69 5.25
N LYS A 5 35.61 11.64 5.97
CA LYS A 5 35.93 11.92 7.38
C LYS A 5 35.53 10.78 8.32
N TYR A 6 34.55 9.96 7.92
CA TYR A 6 34.08 8.79 8.68
C TYR A 6 34.94 7.53 8.45
N LEU A 7 35.90 7.58 7.53
CA LEU A 7 36.79 6.46 7.20
C LEU A 7 38.14 6.57 7.92
N LYS A 8 38.78 5.42 8.15
CA LYS A 8 40.13 5.33 8.72
C LYS A 8 41.13 6.04 7.81
N LYS A 9 42.08 6.79 8.39
CA LYS A 9 43.02 7.68 7.67
C LYS A 9 43.73 7.01 6.47
N HIS A 10 44.12 5.75 6.60
CA HIS A 10 44.83 5.00 5.55
C HIS A 10 43.94 4.57 4.37
N GLN A 11 42.63 4.45 4.56
CA GLN A 11 41.67 4.04 3.50
C GLN A 11 41.11 5.22 2.71
N ARG A 12 41.31 6.46 3.18
CA ARG A 12 40.70 7.65 2.57
C ARG A 12 41.19 7.91 1.15
N GLY A 13 42.46 7.64 0.86
CA GLY A 13 43.03 7.83 -0.47
C GLY A 13 42.43 6.87 -1.50
N GLU A 14 42.39 5.58 -1.16
CA GLU A 14 41.83 4.52 -1.98
C GLU A 14 40.31 4.73 -2.22
N VAL A 15 39.54 4.97 -1.17
CA VAL A 15 38.09 5.18 -1.32
C VAL A 15 37.77 6.49 -2.06
N LYS A 16 38.61 7.52 -1.93
CA LYS A 16 38.48 8.75 -2.74
C LYS A 16 38.71 8.45 -4.21
N ALA A 17 39.76 7.68 -4.54
CA ALA A 17 40.03 7.28 -5.92
C ALA A 17 38.86 6.46 -6.49
N LEU A 18 38.38 5.46 -5.76
CA LEU A 18 37.21 4.66 -6.15
C LEU A 18 35.97 5.54 -6.41
N LEU A 19 35.64 6.46 -5.50
CA LEU A 19 34.50 7.36 -5.68
C LEU A 19 34.66 8.26 -6.90
N CYS A 20 35.87 8.80 -7.14
CA CYS A 20 36.14 9.62 -8.32
C CYS A 20 35.99 8.80 -9.60
N THR A 21 36.57 7.59 -9.66
CA THR A 21 36.44 6.70 -10.81
C THR A 21 34.98 6.29 -11.05
N SER A 22 34.23 5.96 -9.99
CA SER A 22 32.80 5.65 -10.13
C SER A 22 31.98 6.84 -10.62
N VAL A 23 32.39 8.08 -10.30
CA VAL A 23 31.74 9.29 -10.84
C VAL A 23 32.06 9.47 -12.32
N GLU A 24 33.29 9.15 -12.74
CA GLU A 24 33.71 9.18 -14.15
C GLU A 24 32.98 8.11 -15.00
N ASP A 25 32.56 7.00 -14.39
CA ASP A 25 31.73 5.97 -15.05
C ASP A 25 30.30 6.45 -15.37
N TYR A 26 29.82 7.54 -14.74
CA TYR A 26 28.53 8.13 -15.12
C TYR A 26 28.72 8.97 -16.39
N THR A 27 28.50 8.35 -17.55
CA THR A 27 28.39 9.07 -18.80
C THR A 27 27.05 9.80 -18.86
N PRO A 28 27.00 11.04 -19.38
CA PRO A 28 25.74 11.68 -19.74
C PRO A 28 24.92 10.74 -20.61
N SER A 29 23.67 10.53 -20.23
CA SER A 29 22.77 9.71 -21.04
C SER A 29 22.40 10.48 -22.31
N ASP A 30 22.48 9.83 -23.46
CA ASP A 30 22.00 10.39 -24.74
C ASP A 30 20.46 10.48 -24.80
N VAL A 31 19.77 10.04 -23.75
CA VAL A 31 18.32 10.06 -23.63
C VAL A 31 17.83 11.49 -23.44
N ASN A 32 17.02 11.97 -24.39
CA ASN A 32 16.28 13.22 -24.25
C ASN A 32 15.05 13.03 -23.36
N LEU A 33 15.10 13.55 -22.13
CA LEU A 33 13.95 13.54 -21.21
C LEU A 33 12.96 14.69 -21.47
N GLU A 34 13.28 15.63 -22.37
CA GLU A 34 12.37 16.73 -22.72
C GLU A 34 11.02 16.21 -23.23
N ASP A 35 11.04 15.20 -24.10
CA ASP A 35 9.83 14.55 -24.61
C ASP A 35 9.01 13.85 -23.53
N PHE A 36 9.68 13.34 -22.48
CA PHE A 36 8.98 12.76 -21.33
C PHE A 36 8.22 13.84 -20.56
N PHE A 37 8.88 14.94 -20.21
CA PHE A 37 8.25 16.00 -19.41
C PHE A 37 7.22 16.81 -20.21
N GLN A 38 7.41 16.99 -21.52
CA GLN A 38 6.46 17.70 -22.38
C GLN A 38 5.29 16.83 -22.82
N ASN A 39 5.57 15.60 -23.25
CA ASN A 39 4.60 14.75 -23.96
C ASN A 39 4.22 13.49 -23.18
N GLY A 40 4.83 13.23 -22.01
CA GLY A 40 4.63 12.01 -21.24
C GLY A 40 5.14 10.75 -21.95
N LYS A 41 5.98 10.93 -22.98
CA LYS A 41 6.51 9.85 -23.82
C LYS A 41 7.94 9.56 -23.43
N TYR A 42 8.16 8.38 -22.87
CA TYR A 42 9.48 7.86 -22.62
C TYR A 42 9.47 6.37 -22.88
N GLU A 43 10.47 5.91 -23.62
CA GLU A 43 10.64 4.50 -23.91
C GLU A 43 12.10 4.14 -23.63
N SER A 44 12.32 3.37 -22.58
CA SER A 44 13.66 2.89 -22.24
C SER A 44 14.06 1.74 -23.17
N GLU A 45 15.35 1.55 -23.38
CA GLU A 45 15.84 0.41 -24.18
C GLU A 45 15.47 -0.94 -23.53
N ALA A 46 15.40 -0.98 -22.20
CA ALA A 46 14.91 -2.14 -21.45
C ALA A 46 13.42 -2.42 -21.73
N ALA A 47 12.59 -1.39 -21.82
CA ALA A 47 11.17 -1.52 -22.18
C ALA A 47 11.00 -2.07 -23.61
N ARG A 48 11.78 -1.57 -24.58
CA ARG A 48 11.76 -2.06 -25.98
C ARG A 48 12.10 -3.54 -26.13
N LYS A 49 12.94 -4.05 -25.23
CA LYS A 49 13.39 -5.45 -25.23
C LYS A 49 12.50 -6.34 -24.35
N SER A 50 11.45 -5.79 -23.75
CA SER A 50 10.54 -6.55 -22.90
C SER A 50 9.32 -7.03 -23.69
N ASP A 51 8.87 -8.25 -23.39
CA ASP A 51 7.62 -8.80 -23.95
C ASP A 51 6.38 -8.37 -23.14
N LEU A 52 6.43 -7.19 -22.50
CA LEU A 52 5.36 -6.71 -21.63
C LEU A 52 4.31 -5.91 -22.42
N PRO A 53 3.03 -5.95 -21.99
CA PRO A 53 1.99 -5.13 -22.60
C PRO A 53 2.33 -3.63 -22.51
N GLN A 54 2.04 -2.88 -23.57
CA GLN A 54 2.40 -1.45 -23.64
C GLN A 54 1.82 -0.64 -22.47
N TRP A 55 0.60 -0.95 -22.03
CA TRP A 55 -0.02 -0.23 -20.91
C TRP A 55 0.74 -0.42 -19.59
N VAL A 56 1.36 -1.58 -19.37
CA VAL A 56 2.18 -1.87 -18.17
C VAL A 56 3.44 -1.02 -18.20
N LEU A 57 4.12 -0.96 -19.36
CA LEU A 57 5.30 -0.13 -19.57
C LEU A 57 4.99 1.34 -19.35
N ASP A 58 3.92 1.84 -19.96
CA ASP A 58 3.47 3.22 -19.80
C ASP A 58 3.12 3.55 -18.33
N ALA A 59 2.48 2.62 -17.62
CA ALA A 59 2.09 2.81 -16.24
C ALA A 59 3.29 2.79 -15.29
N LEU A 60 4.29 1.93 -15.52
CA LEU A 60 5.54 1.92 -14.76
C LEU A 60 6.34 3.22 -14.97
N VAL A 61 6.47 3.67 -16.21
CA VAL A 61 7.17 4.91 -16.57
C VAL A 61 6.50 6.14 -15.92
N LYS A 62 5.17 6.14 -15.82
CA LYS A 62 4.40 7.22 -15.18
C LYS A 62 4.29 7.08 -13.66
N GLY A 63 4.91 6.05 -13.05
CA GLY A 63 4.81 5.78 -11.61
C GLY A 63 3.41 5.38 -11.14
N LYS A 64 2.54 4.92 -12.05
CA LYS A 64 1.18 4.44 -11.74
C LYS A 64 1.15 2.99 -11.27
N LEU A 65 2.19 2.21 -11.58
CA LEU A 65 2.41 0.88 -11.03
C LEU A 65 3.64 0.91 -10.11
N ALA A 66 3.53 0.26 -8.97
CA ALA A 66 4.63 0.17 -8.02
C ALA A 66 5.78 -0.72 -8.53
N PRO A 67 7.04 -0.46 -8.13
CA PRO A 67 8.18 -1.32 -8.46
C PRO A 67 7.97 -2.80 -8.11
N PHE A 68 7.21 -3.08 -7.03
CA PHE A 68 6.78 -4.43 -6.64
C PHE A 68 6.16 -5.21 -7.81
N ILE A 69 5.36 -4.56 -8.66
CA ILE A 69 4.73 -5.17 -9.83
C ILE A 69 5.78 -5.58 -10.86
N SER A 70 6.74 -4.70 -11.14
CA SER A 70 7.83 -4.98 -12.08
C SER A 70 8.73 -6.11 -11.57
N ASP A 71 9.10 -6.10 -10.28
CA ASP A 71 9.93 -7.12 -9.65
C ASP A 71 9.25 -8.49 -9.69
N ALA A 72 7.96 -8.56 -9.35
CA ALA A 72 7.19 -9.80 -9.40
C ALA A 72 7.05 -10.34 -10.83
N LEU A 73 6.83 -9.47 -11.81
CA LEU A 73 6.60 -9.82 -13.20
C LEU A 73 7.88 -10.26 -13.92
N VAL A 74 8.96 -9.50 -13.76
CA VAL A 74 10.23 -9.68 -14.49
C VAL A 74 11.20 -10.59 -13.74
N LEU A 75 11.44 -10.30 -12.45
CA LEU A 75 12.43 -11.03 -11.65
C LEU A 75 11.85 -12.29 -11.00
N ARG A 76 10.51 -12.41 -10.97
CA ARG A 76 9.80 -13.44 -10.19
C ARG A 76 10.27 -13.52 -8.75
N SER A 77 10.69 -12.38 -8.20
CA SER A 77 11.14 -12.27 -6.83
C SER A 77 10.88 -10.89 -6.25
N THR A 78 10.55 -10.82 -4.96
CA THR A 78 10.23 -9.56 -4.27
C THR A 78 10.80 -9.55 -2.86
N PHE A 79 11.21 -8.37 -2.39
CA PHE A 79 11.60 -8.15 -0.99
C PHE A 79 10.43 -7.51 -0.24
N LEU A 80 10.00 -8.16 0.83
CA LEU A 80 8.95 -7.62 1.70
C LEU A 80 9.61 -6.74 2.77
N HIS A 81 9.45 -5.42 2.61
CA HIS A 81 10.09 -4.46 3.51
C HIS A 81 9.47 -4.52 4.90
N VAL A 82 10.31 -4.83 5.89
CA VAL A 82 9.93 -4.94 7.30
C VAL A 82 9.77 -3.55 7.92
N GLN A 83 8.67 -3.35 8.65
CA GLN A 83 8.42 -2.13 9.41
C GLN A 83 8.82 -2.30 10.90
N VAL A 84 8.58 -1.29 11.74
CA VAL A 84 8.81 -1.39 13.18
C VAL A 84 7.71 -2.25 13.81
N GLU A 85 7.94 -3.56 13.86
CA GLU A 85 6.96 -4.56 14.31
C GLU A 85 7.54 -5.59 15.30
N ASN A 86 6.66 -6.40 15.91
CA ASN A 86 7.07 -7.47 16.83
C ASN A 86 7.73 -8.65 16.09
N MET A 87 9.06 -8.70 16.10
CA MET A 87 9.82 -9.79 15.47
C MET A 87 9.65 -11.16 16.13
N GLN A 88 9.05 -11.25 17.32
CA GLN A 88 8.70 -12.55 17.94
C GLN A 88 7.47 -13.19 17.30
N ARG A 89 6.68 -12.42 16.55
CA ARG A 89 5.50 -12.88 15.81
C ARG A 89 5.87 -13.20 14.35
N PRO A 90 5.04 -13.98 13.63
CA PRO A 90 5.12 -14.06 12.17
C PRO A 90 5.19 -12.68 11.52
N SER A 91 5.70 -12.58 10.29
CA SER A 91 5.78 -11.31 9.57
C SER A 91 4.42 -10.64 9.46
N ALA A 92 4.34 -9.31 9.64
CA ALA A 92 3.11 -8.56 9.36
C ALA A 92 2.63 -8.78 7.92
N HIS A 93 3.56 -9.03 6.99
CA HIS A 93 3.26 -9.39 5.61
C HIS A 93 2.49 -10.71 5.46
N SER A 94 2.49 -11.58 6.47
CA SER A 94 1.70 -12.82 6.44
C SER A 94 0.21 -12.53 6.31
N THR A 95 -0.29 -11.44 6.91
CA THR A 95 -1.71 -11.04 6.80
C THR A 95 -2.09 -10.62 5.38
N ALA A 96 -1.15 -10.07 4.60
CA ALA A 96 -1.39 -9.62 3.23
C ALA A 96 -1.05 -10.69 2.16
N LEU A 97 -0.67 -11.91 2.58
CA LEU A 97 -0.28 -12.98 1.65
C LEU A 97 -1.38 -13.29 0.62
N PRO A 98 -2.67 -13.47 0.98
CA PRO A 98 -3.69 -13.80 -0.02
C PRO A 98 -3.84 -12.72 -1.10
N ILE A 99 -3.70 -11.44 -0.75
CA ILE A 99 -3.74 -10.34 -1.73
C ILE A 99 -2.56 -10.46 -2.71
N ARG A 100 -1.35 -10.78 -2.21
CA ARG A 100 -0.18 -11.01 -3.06
C ARG A 100 -0.36 -12.21 -3.99
N GLN A 101 -0.98 -13.28 -3.53
CA GLN A 101 -1.26 -14.44 -4.37
C GLN A 101 -2.17 -14.08 -5.55
N ILE A 102 -3.18 -13.23 -5.36
CA ILE A 102 -4.01 -12.72 -6.44
C ILE A 102 -3.21 -11.82 -7.39
N ILE A 103 -2.37 -10.92 -6.86
CA ILE A 103 -1.48 -10.09 -7.70
C ILE A 103 -0.59 -10.98 -8.58
N TYR A 104 0.07 -12.00 -8.00
CA TYR A 104 0.91 -12.92 -8.76
C TYR A 104 0.10 -13.72 -9.79
N GLY A 105 -1.14 -14.09 -9.47
CA GLY A 105 -2.06 -14.73 -10.41
C GLY A 105 -2.37 -13.86 -11.62
N LEU A 106 -2.63 -12.57 -11.41
CA LEU A 106 -2.89 -11.61 -12.49
C LEU A 106 -1.64 -11.33 -13.34
N LEU A 107 -0.47 -11.22 -12.70
CA LEU A 107 0.79 -10.91 -13.39
C LEU A 107 1.34 -12.08 -14.21
N LEU A 108 1.21 -13.31 -13.70
CA LEU A 108 1.88 -14.48 -14.26
C LEU A 108 0.92 -15.44 -14.98
N LYS A 109 -0.33 -15.05 -15.21
CA LYS A 109 -1.27 -15.82 -16.04
C LYS A 109 -0.72 -15.90 -17.46
N VAL A 110 -0.14 -17.04 -17.81
CA VAL A 110 0.33 -17.33 -19.17
C VAL A 110 -0.90 -17.47 -20.06
N SER A 111 -1.05 -16.62 -21.07
CA SER A 111 -2.02 -16.87 -22.14
C SER A 111 -1.65 -18.19 -22.80
N GLN A 112 -2.56 -19.17 -22.79
CA GLN A 112 -2.33 -20.49 -23.39
C GLN A 112 -2.19 -20.45 -24.93
N ASN A 113 -2.13 -19.28 -25.55
CA ASN A 113 -2.19 -19.09 -26.99
C ASN A 113 -0.84 -19.11 -27.72
N THR A 114 0.28 -19.46 -27.07
CA THR A 114 1.52 -19.78 -27.79
C THR A 114 1.61 -21.28 -28.06
N GLU A 115 0.82 -21.74 -29.03
CA GLU A 115 1.10 -22.99 -29.71
C GLU A 115 2.40 -22.85 -30.51
N THR A 116 3.50 -23.42 -29.99
CA THR A 116 4.52 -24.18 -30.76
C THR A 116 5.70 -24.53 -29.86
N ALA A 117 5.66 -25.70 -29.22
CA ALA A 117 6.73 -26.71 -29.21
C ALA A 117 6.64 -27.62 -27.98
N SER A 118 6.65 -28.92 -28.29
CA SER A 118 6.99 -30.05 -27.40
C SER A 118 6.06 -30.32 -26.20
N SER A 119 5.13 -31.23 -26.46
CA SER A 119 4.88 -32.43 -25.64
C SER A 119 5.97 -32.72 -24.59
N SER A 120 5.82 -32.13 -23.41
CA SER A 120 6.40 -32.63 -22.17
C SER A 120 5.50 -32.15 -21.02
N LYS A 121 4.89 -33.12 -20.33
CA LYS A 121 4.08 -33.02 -19.10
C LYS A 121 3.83 -31.58 -18.61
N GLN A 122 2.79 -30.92 -19.13
CA GLN A 122 2.30 -29.66 -18.56
C GLN A 122 1.80 -29.96 -17.14
N SER A 123 2.60 -29.66 -16.13
CA SER A 123 2.09 -29.53 -14.78
C SER A 123 1.13 -28.35 -14.77
N ASN A 124 -0.14 -28.58 -14.40
CA ASN A 124 -1.15 -27.55 -14.08
C ASN A 124 -0.76 -26.69 -12.85
N GLU A 125 0.54 -26.55 -12.57
CA GLU A 125 1.06 -25.84 -11.41
C GLU A 125 1.02 -24.33 -11.67
N LEU A 126 0.27 -23.62 -10.82
CA LEU A 126 0.22 -22.16 -10.83
C LEU A 126 1.63 -21.57 -10.67
N PRO A 127 1.90 -20.41 -11.31
CA PRO A 127 3.21 -19.78 -11.26
C PRO A 127 3.59 -19.42 -9.82
N VAL A 128 4.90 -19.41 -9.55
CA VAL A 128 5.47 -19.21 -8.23
C VAL A 128 6.39 -17.99 -8.23
N VAL A 129 6.28 -17.18 -7.18
CA VAL A 129 7.13 -16.00 -6.94
C VAL A 129 7.99 -16.23 -5.70
N CYS A 130 9.25 -15.84 -5.77
CA CYS A 130 10.19 -15.92 -4.67
C CYS A 130 10.09 -14.68 -3.77
N GLU A 131 9.57 -14.83 -2.55
CA GLU A 131 9.53 -13.75 -1.55
C GLU A 131 10.74 -13.84 -0.61
N PHE A 132 11.33 -12.68 -0.33
CA PHE A 132 12.29 -12.48 0.74
C PHE A 132 11.61 -11.69 1.86
N ASP A 133 11.31 -12.37 2.97
CA ASP A 133 10.63 -11.80 4.13
C ASP A 133 11.46 -12.06 5.39
N ARG A 134 11.16 -11.39 6.49
CA ARG A 134 11.81 -11.70 7.77
C ARG A 134 11.37 -13.05 8.33
N LEU A 135 12.31 -13.71 8.99
CA LEU A 135 12.05 -14.69 10.03
C LEU A 135 12.77 -14.20 11.28
N GLN A 136 12.02 -13.66 12.24
CA GLN A 136 12.56 -12.94 13.38
C GLN A 136 13.55 -11.84 12.94
N LYS A 137 14.84 -11.99 13.24
CA LYS A 137 15.91 -11.04 12.94
C LYS A 137 16.71 -11.39 11.68
N THR A 138 16.34 -12.46 10.97
CA THR A 138 17.02 -12.92 9.75
C THR A 138 16.10 -12.81 8.55
N LEU A 139 16.67 -12.96 7.35
CA LEU A 139 15.91 -13.04 6.11
C LEU A 139 15.57 -14.50 5.79
N LYS A 140 14.35 -14.76 5.31
CA LYS A 140 13.86 -16.05 4.86
C LYS A 140 13.42 -15.92 3.41
N LYS A 141 13.85 -16.89 2.61
CA LYS A 141 13.37 -17.09 1.23
C LYS A 141 12.18 -18.04 1.25
N THR A 142 11.06 -17.64 0.64
CA THR A 142 9.85 -18.45 0.48
C THR A 142 9.37 -18.43 -0.95
N PHE A 143 8.73 -19.51 -1.37
CA PHE A 143 8.13 -19.62 -2.70
C PHE A 143 6.62 -19.56 -2.54
N VAL A 144 6.01 -18.50 -3.04
CA VAL A 144 4.58 -18.25 -2.94
C VAL A 144 3.92 -18.59 -4.25
N GLN A 145 2.96 -19.52 -4.18
CA GLN A 145 2.14 -19.89 -5.32
C GLN A 145 1.09 -18.81 -5.57
N ALA A 146 0.97 -18.40 -6.83
CA ALA A 146 -0.11 -17.55 -7.29
C ALA A 146 -1.48 -18.19 -7.01
N ALA A 147 -2.50 -17.37 -6.80
CA ALA A 147 -3.88 -17.81 -6.71
C ALA A 147 -4.59 -17.47 -8.02
N SER A 148 -5.44 -18.39 -8.50
CA SER A 148 -6.40 -18.05 -9.54
C SER A 148 -7.40 -17.04 -8.98
N PRO A 149 -7.81 -16.03 -9.77
CA PRO A 149 -8.99 -15.23 -9.46
C PRO A 149 -10.20 -16.14 -9.17
N PRO A 150 -11.21 -15.67 -8.40
CA PRO A 150 -12.44 -16.42 -8.19
C PRO A 150 -13.05 -16.90 -9.52
N THR A 151 -13.79 -18.02 -9.48
CA THR A 151 -14.29 -18.72 -10.69
C THR A 151 -15.06 -17.81 -11.66
N ASP A 152 -15.75 -16.80 -11.14
CA ASP A 152 -16.51 -15.81 -11.93
C ASP A 152 -15.60 -14.89 -12.78
N PHE A 153 -14.30 -14.85 -12.47
CA PHE A 153 -13.27 -14.09 -13.18
C PHE A 153 -12.25 -15.02 -13.87
N TYR A 154 -12.57 -16.31 -14.02
CA TYR A 154 -11.66 -17.30 -14.59
C TYR A 154 -11.37 -17.07 -16.09
N ASP A 155 -12.14 -16.19 -16.73
CA ASP A 155 -12.07 -15.92 -18.17
C ASP A 155 -10.73 -15.34 -18.64
N ASP A 156 -10.43 -15.50 -19.93
CA ASP A 156 -9.23 -14.96 -20.60
C ASP A 156 -9.16 -13.42 -20.57
N HIS A 157 -10.26 -12.77 -20.18
CA HIS A 157 -10.39 -11.32 -20.07
C HIS A 157 -9.47 -10.70 -19.01
N PHE A 158 -9.16 -11.41 -17.91
CA PHE A 158 -8.23 -10.92 -16.88
C PHE A 158 -6.76 -11.27 -17.15
N SER A 159 -6.41 -11.61 -18.40
CA SER A 159 -5.01 -11.66 -18.82
C SER A 159 -4.40 -10.26 -18.76
N LEU A 160 -3.10 -10.19 -18.48
CA LEU A 160 -2.40 -8.91 -18.33
C LEU A 160 -2.53 -8.03 -19.58
N ASP A 161 -2.54 -8.63 -20.78
CA ASP A 161 -2.71 -7.93 -22.05
C ASP A 161 -4.08 -7.25 -22.20
N LYS A 162 -5.15 -7.91 -21.72
CA LYS A 162 -6.54 -7.49 -21.90
C LYS A 162 -7.12 -6.76 -20.69
N LEU A 163 -6.35 -6.62 -19.62
CA LEU A 163 -6.86 -6.10 -18.34
C LEU A 163 -7.47 -4.70 -18.46
N MET A 164 -6.92 -3.85 -19.33
CA MET A 164 -7.45 -2.50 -19.62
C MET A 164 -8.79 -2.52 -20.38
N GLU A 165 -9.11 -3.60 -21.09
CA GLU A 165 -10.36 -3.78 -21.83
C GLU A 165 -11.50 -4.29 -20.93
N VAL A 166 -11.16 -4.81 -19.74
CA VAL A 166 -12.13 -5.31 -18.77
C VAL A 166 -12.95 -4.12 -18.21
N PRO A 167 -14.29 -4.23 -18.17
CA PRO A 167 -15.14 -3.20 -17.58
C PRO A 167 -14.70 -2.83 -16.16
N GLU A 168 -14.75 -1.53 -15.84
CA GLU A 168 -14.36 -1.03 -14.52
C GLU A 168 -15.12 -1.70 -13.37
N SER A 169 -16.42 -1.98 -13.55
CA SER A 169 -17.22 -2.70 -12.58
C SER A 169 -16.68 -4.11 -12.29
N CYS A 170 -16.25 -4.86 -13.31
CA CYS A 170 -15.65 -6.18 -13.12
C CYS A 170 -14.30 -6.10 -12.40
N ARG A 171 -13.47 -5.09 -12.74
CA ARG A 171 -12.20 -4.82 -12.04
C ARG A 171 -12.43 -4.43 -10.58
N GLN A 172 -13.46 -3.63 -10.31
CA GLN A 172 -13.87 -3.25 -8.96
C GLN A 172 -14.36 -4.47 -8.16
N THR A 173 -15.19 -5.32 -8.74
CA THR A 173 -15.66 -6.54 -8.07
C THR A 173 -14.50 -7.47 -7.72
N LEU A 174 -13.54 -7.68 -8.63
CA LEU A 174 -12.36 -8.52 -8.33
C LEU A 174 -11.52 -7.94 -7.17
N LEU A 175 -11.31 -6.62 -7.14
CA LEU A 175 -10.61 -5.95 -6.05
C LEU A 175 -11.35 -6.18 -4.71
N LEU A 176 -12.65 -5.94 -4.70
CA LEU A 176 -13.49 -6.02 -3.52
C LEU A 176 -13.67 -7.46 -3.03
N ASP A 177 -13.80 -8.44 -3.93
CA ASP A 177 -13.85 -9.88 -3.60
C ASP A 177 -12.52 -10.36 -3.01
N THR A 178 -11.39 -9.87 -3.53
CA THR A 178 -10.07 -10.16 -2.95
C THR A 178 -9.95 -9.62 -1.53
N LEU A 179 -10.53 -8.43 -1.28
CA LEU A 179 -10.65 -7.85 0.05
C LEU A 179 -11.85 -8.41 0.84
N GLY A 180 -12.64 -9.31 0.26
CA GLY A 180 -13.88 -9.91 0.77
C GLY A 180 -14.94 -8.91 1.24
N VAL A 181 -15.06 -7.76 0.60
CA VAL A 181 -16.06 -6.72 0.93
C VAL A 181 -17.03 -6.58 -0.25
N ASN A 182 -18.30 -6.29 0.00
CA ASN A 182 -19.23 -5.93 -1.06
C ASN A 182 -19.30 -4.40 -1.19
N MET A 183 -19.47 -3.90 -2.43
CA MET A 183 -19.59 -2.47 -2.69
C MET A 183 -20.75 -1.83 -1.91
N SER A 184 -21.83 -2.57 -1.63
CA SER A 184 -22.97 -2.06 -0.85
C SER A 184 -22.60 -1.62 0.57
N PHE A 185 -21.57 -2.22 1.18
CA PHE A 185 -21.07 -1.79 2.50
C PHE A 185 -20.30 -0.46 2.46
N LEU A 186 -19.85 -0.05 1.27
CA LEU A 186 -18.99 1.11 1.06
C LEU A 186 -19.75 2.32 0.49
N GLU A 187 -21.05 2.18 0.18
CA GLU A 187 -21.88 3.26 -0.41
C GLU A 187 -21.97 4.50 0.49
N SER A 188 -21.98 4.32 1.81
CA SER A 188 -22.00 5.41 2.80
C SER A 188 -20.64 6.03 3.08
N ILE A 189 -19.56 5.42 2.55
CA ILE A 189 -18.18 5.85 2.78
C ILE A 189 -17.75 6.84 1.70
N PRO A 190 -17.08 7.96 2.04
CA PRO A 190 -16.47 8.84 1.05
C PRO A 190 -15.58 8.07 0.07
N SER A 191 -15.67 8.36 -1.22
CA SER A 191 -15.04 7.56 -2.29
C SER A 191 -13.53 7.36 -2.09
N HIS A 192 -12.80 8.39 -1.65
CA HIS A 192 -11.36 8.32 -1.36
C HIS A 192 -10.99 7.50 -0.11
N LEU A 193 -11.97 7.14 0.73
CA LEU A 193 -11.79 6.27 1.89
C LEU A 193 -12.30 4.84 1.65
N GLN A 194 -12.97 4.55 0.54
CA GLN A 194 -13.54 3.22 0.26
C GLN A 194 -12.47 2.12 0.27
N LEU A 195 -11.33 2.33 -0.41
CA LEU A 195 -10.22 1.36 -0.41
C LEU A 195 -9.61 1.16 1.00
N PRO A 196 -9.22 2.21 1.75
CA PRO A 196 -8.77 2.06 3.14
C PRO A 196 -9.77 1.34 4.06
N VAL A 197 -11.07 1.60 3.90
CA VAL A 197 -12.11 0.93 4.71
C VAL A 197 -12.24 -0.54 4.32
N ALA A 198 -12.25 -0.86 3.02
CA ALA A 198 -12.28 -2.24 2.55
C ALA A 198 -11.07 -3.06 3.06
N VAL A 199 -9.88 -2.45 3.02
CA VAL A 199 -8.66 -3.02 3.60
C VAL A 199 -8.78 -3.20 5.11
N THR A 200 -9.45 -2.29 5.80
CA THR A 200 -9.67 -2.39 7.26
C THR A 200 -10.58 -3.57 7.59
N CYS A 201 -11.67 -3.78 6.84
CA CYS A 201 -12.52 -4.97 6.98
C CYS A 201 -11.73 -6.27 6.71
N TYR A 202 -10.87 -6.27 5.68
CA TYR A 202 -9.98 -7.39 5.40
C TYR A 202 -9.03 -7.68 6.57
N TRP A 203 -8.34 -6.66 7.07
CA TRP A 203 -7.39 -6.76 8.18
C TRP A 203 -8.04 -7.30 9.46
N ILE A 204 -9.23 -6.83 9.83
CA ILE A 204 -9.97 -7.32 11.01
C ILE A 204 -10.17 -8.85 10.93
N ARG A 205 -10.55 -9.36 9.75
CA ARG A 205 -10.83 -10.79 9.57
C ARG A 205 -9.55 -11.63 9.51
N CYS A 206 -8.52 -11.13 8.85
CA CYS A 206 -7.32 -11.91 8.52
C CYS A 206 -6.15 -11.73 9.50
N SER A 207 -6.18 -10.72 10.37
CA SER A 207 -5.13 -10.46 11.36
C SER A 207 -4.95 -11.62 12.34
N GLU A 208 -3.69 -11.85 12.70
CA GLU A 208 -3.30 -12.74 13.78
C GLU A 208 -2.11 -12.09 14.54
N PRO A 209 -2.27 -11.68 15.81
CA PRO A 209 -3.46 -11.80 16.64
C PRO A 209 -4.65 -10.99 16.13
N LYS A 210 -5.85 -11.37 16.58
CA LYS A 210 -7.09 -10.64 16.26
C LYS A 210 -7.00 -9.18 16.70
N VAL A 211 -7.47 -8.29 15.81
CA VAL A 211 -7.58 -6.86 16.08
C VAL A 211 -8.44 -6.62 17.33
N THR A 212 -7.91 -5.85 18.26
CA THR A 212 -8.66 -5.38 19.42
C THR A 212 -9.50 -4.16 19.06
N LEU A 213 -10.62 -3.96 19.76
CA LEU A 213 -11.48 -2.79 19.55
C LEU A 213 -10.71 -1.46 19.68
N HIS A 214 -9.77 -1.34 20.63
CA HIS A 214 -8.95 -0.14 20.79
C HIS A 214 -8.01 0.11 19.59
N GLN A 215 -7.45 -0.94 18.98
CA GLN A 215 -6.63 -0.80 17.76
C GLN A 215 -7.49 -0.33 16.59
N LEU A 216 -8.66 -0.92 16.42
CA LEU A 216 -9.62 -0.51 15.39
C LEU A 216 -10.02 0.95 15.56
N LYS A 217 -10.50 1.34 16.74
CA LYS A 217 -10.91 2.73 17.02
C LYS A 217 -9.77 3.72 16.83
N ALA A 218 -8.55 3.39 17.24
CA ALA A 218 -7.38 4.24 17.03
C ALA A 218 -7.11 4.48 15.54
N LEU A 219 -7.21 3.43 14.72
CA LEU A 219 -7.03 3.53 13.27
C LEU A 219 -8.14 4.38 12.62
N LEU A 220 -9.40 4.18 13.00
CA LEU A 220 -10.53 4.96 12.46
C LEU A 220 -10.42 6.43 12.86
N LEU A 221 -10.07 6.74 14.12
CA LEU A 221 -9.81 8.12 14.55
C LEU A 221 -8.64 8.75 13.79
N MET A 222 -7.61 7.96 13.42
CA MET A 222 -6.53 8.44 12.55
C MET A 222 -7.06 8.81 11.16
N MET A 223 -7.90 7.98 10.54
CA MET A 223 -8.53 8.31 9.24
C MET A 223 -9.40 9.58 9.33
N VAL A 224 -10.22 9.70 10.38
CA VAL A 224 -11.07 10.88 10.63
C VAL A 224 -10.21 12.13 10.81
N SER A 225 -9.08 12.03 11.51
CA SER A 225 -8.14 13.15 11.66
C SER A 225 -7.54 13.61 10.33
N GLY A 226 -7.26 12.65 9.43
CA GLY A 226 -6.80 12.93 8.07
C GLY A 226 -7.86 13.62 7.23
N GLU A 227 -9.11 13.19 7.36
CA GLU A 227 -10.25 13.81 6.67
C GLU A 227 -10.53 15.22 7.18
N LEU A 228 -10.46 15.43 8.50
CA LEU A 228 -10.57 16.75 9.10
C LEU A 228 -9.45 17.68 8.60
N HIS A 229 -8.23 17.17 8.48
CA HIS A 229 -7.12 17.94 7.89
C HIS A 229 -7.36 18.26 6.41
N ARG A 230 -7.93 17.33 5.64
CA ARG A 230 -8.23 17.52 4.22
C ARG A 230 -9.24 18.66 4.04
N ILE A 231 -10.36 18.64 4.77
CA ILE A 231 -11.41 19.66 4.62
C ILE A 231 -11.02 21.03 5.19
N THR A 232 -10.03 21.08 6.10
CA THR A 232 -9.53 22.35 6.67
C THR A 232 -8.34 22.92 5.90
N GLY A 233 -7.54 22.06 5.27
CA GLY A 233 -6.34 22.42 4.53
C GLY A 233 -6.58 22.74 3.05
N ASP A 234 -7.65 22.22 2.44
CA ASP A 234 -7.98 22.48 1.04
C ASP A 234 -8.82 23.77 0.91
N PRO A 235 -8.34 24.81 0.21
CA PRO A 235 -9.13 26.00 -0.08
C PRO A 235 -10.03 25.73 -1.29
N ASP A 236 -11.07 24.91 -1.15
CA ASP A 236 -12.15 24.94 -2.13
C ASP A 236 -12.98 26.22 -1.88
N PRO A 237 -12.97 27.20 -2.80
CA PRO A 237 -13.66 28.48 -2.60
C PRO A 237 -15.19 28.36 -2.56
N THR A 238 -15.75 27.18 -2.85
CA THR A 238 -17.19 26.94 -2.89
C THR A 238 -17.78 26.41 -1.58
N VAL A 239 -16.95 25.90 -0.67
CA VAL A 239 -17.41 25.31 0.59
C VAL A 239 -17.10 26.26 1.74
N SER A 240 -18.14 26.90 2.28
CA SER A 240 -18.04 27.67 3.53
C SER A 240 -17.47 26.76 4.62
N ARG A 241 -16.28 27.09 5.14
CA ARG A 241 -15.69 26.35 6.26
C ARG A 241 -16.64 26.46 7.45
N ALA A 242 -17.17 25.33 7.91
CA ALA A 242 -17.91 25.32 9.15
C ALA A 242 -16.97 25.75 10.28
N GLU A 243 -17.39 26.73 11.08
CA GLU A 243 -16.62 27.24 12.21
C GLU A 243 -16.24 26.10 13.17
N ASP A 244 -17.19 25.19 13.38
CA ASP A 244 -17.07 23.94 14.14
C ASP A 244 -15.90 23.05 13.68
N ASP A 245 -15.69 22.86 12.37
CA ASP A 245 -14.61 22.03 11.82
C ASP A 245 -13.23 22.65 12.08
N SER A 246 -13.13 23.98 11.96
CA SER A 246 -11.91 24.72 12.28
C SER A 246 -11.57 24.63 13.77
N ILE A 247 -12.57 24.77 14.65
CA ILE A 247 -12.38 24.63 16.10
C ILE A 247 -11.94 23.20 16.44
N ALA A 248 -12.61 22.19 15.90
CA ALA A 248 -12.25 20.78 16.11
C ALA A 248 -10.81 20.48 15.65
N TYR A 249 -10.40 21.03 14.50
CA TYR A 249 -9.04 20.85 13.99
C TYR A 249 -7.99 21.52 14.88
N ASN A 250 -8.26 22.73 15.36
CA ASN A 250 -7.38 23.43 16.30
C ASN A 250 -7.25 22.68 17.64
N GLU A 251 -8.33 22.12 18.17
CA GLU A 251 -8.28 21.26 19.36
C GLU A 251 -7.49 19.97 19.11
N PHE A 252 -7.65 19.36 17.93
CA PHE A 252 -6.83 18.22 17.51
C PHE A 252 -5.34 18.57 17.41
N LEU A 253 -4.99 19.75 16.88
CA LEU A 253 -3.60 20.22 16.83
C LEU A 253 -3.02 20.44 18.23
N LYS A 254 -3.77 21.09 19.13
CA LYS A 254 -3.38 21.22 20.55
C LYS A 254 -3.19 19.84 21.19
N TRP A 255 -4.08 18.90 20.91
CA TRP A 255 -3.95 17.53 21.38
C TRP A 255 -2.66 16.89 20.86
N LYS A 256 -2.38 17.01 19.56
CA LYS A 256 -1.17 16.48 18.91
C LYS A 256 0.13 17.06 19.49
N GLU A 257 0.13 18.34 19.84
CA GLU A 257 1.29 19.04 20.43
C GLU A 257 1.54 18.71 21.90
N LYS A 258 0.51 18.29 22.66
CA LYS A 258 0.70 17.86 24.05
C LYS A 258 1.75 16.73 24.09
N LYS A 259 2.73 16.86 24.98
CA LYS A 259 3.73 15.79 25.15
C LYS A 259 3.02 14.52 25.61
N PRO A 260 3.26 13.37 24.96
CA PRO A 260 2.77 12.11 25.46
C PRO A 260 3.34 11.91 26.88
N GLN A 261 2.48 11.53 27.82
CA GLN A 261 2.92 10.97 29.09
C GLN A 261 3.84 9.79 28.75
N ASN A 262 4.97 9.62 29.45
CA ASN A 262 5.90 8.49 29.25
C ASN A 262 5.14 7.16 29.44
N LYS A 263 4.55 6.66 28.36
CA LYS A 263 3.87 5.39 28.26
C LYS A 263 4.76 4.50 27.41
N ASP A 264 4.94 3.27 27.88
CA ASP A 264 5.75 2.29 27.18
C ASP A 264 5.21 2.07 25.75
N PHE A 265 6.14 1.94 24.80
CA PHE A 265 5.81 1.62 23.42
C PHE A 265 5.19 0.22 23.34
N ASP A 266 3.94 0.15 22.88
CA ASP A 266 3.23 -1.13 22.74
C ASP A 266 3.58 -1.77 21.40
N LEU A 267 4.54 -2.68 21.49
CA LEU A 267 5.08 -3.41 20.35
C LEU A 267 4.03 -4.30 19.67
N ASP A 268 3.03 -4.80 20.41
CA ASP A 268 1.97 -5.64 19.86
C ASP A 268 0.94 -4.79 19.10
N ALA A 269 0.61 -3.61 19.60
CA ALA A 269 -0.15 -2.63 18.83
C ALA A 269 0.61 -2.20 17.56
N ALA A 270 1.92 -1.99 17.66
CA ALA A 270 2.74 -1.62 16.50
C ALA A 270 2.72 -2.71 15.43
N HIS A 271 2.87 -3.97 15.84
CA HIS A 271 2.76 -5.11 14.95
C HIS A 271 1.39 -5.19 14.27
N SER A 272 0.31 -5.01 15.02
CA SER A 272 -1.06 -5.03 14.47
C SER A 272 -1.27 -3.92 13.43
N PHE A 273 -0.78 -2.71 13.68
CA PHE A 273 -0.82 -1.62 12.69
C PHE A 273 0.11 -1.85 11.50
N CYS A 274 1.23 -2.58 11.67
CA CYS A 274 2.07 -3.00 10.54
C CYS A 274 1.32 -4.01 9.67
N GLN A 275 0.55 -4.94 10.24
CA GLN A 275 -0.30 -5.85 9.46
C GLN A 275 -1.29 -5.06 8.59
N TRP A 276 -1.96 -4.06 9.16
CA TRP A 276 -2.86 -3.19 8.39
C TRP A 276 -2.12 -2.45 7.28
N GLN A 277 -0.94 -1.89 7.55
CA GLN A 277 -0.12 -1.22 6.52
C GLN A 277 0.30 -2.17 5.39
N CYS A 278 0.70 -3.40 5.71
CA CYS A 278 1.00 -4.43 4.70
C CYS A 278 -0.24 -4.75 3.85
N CYS A 279 -1.42 -4.89 4.47
CA CYS A 279 -2.68 -5.10 3.76
C CYS A 279 -3.03 -3.90 2.86
N LEU A 280 -2.88 -2.67 3.36
CA LEU A 280 -3.12 -1.45 2.59
C LEU A 280 -2.17 -1.36 1.40
N GLN A 281 -0.88 -1.65 1.61
CA GLN A 281 0.12 -1.61 0.55
C GLN A 281 -0.23 -2.59 -0.58
N MET A 282 -0.58 -3.85 -0.24
CA MET A 282 -0.93 -4.84 -1.24
C MET A 282 -2.29 -4.57 -1.89
N GLY A 283 -3.29 -4.10 -1.12
CA GLY A 283 -4.59 -3.68 -1.66
C GLY A 283 -4.47 -2.49 -2.60
N PHE A 284 -3.57 -1.55 -2.29
CA PHE A 284 -3.23 -0.42 -3.14
C PHE A 284 -2.55 -0.86 -4.44
N TYR A 285 -1.56 -1.77 -4.37
CA TYR A 285 -0.93 -2.32 -5.57
C TYR A 285 -1.88 -3.14 -6.43
N LEU A 286 -2.80 -3.89 -5.82
CA LEU A 286 -3.85 -4.58 -6.56
C LEU A 286 -4.80 -3.58 -7.24
N ASN A 287 -5.23 -2.52 -6.54
CA ASN A 287 -6.05 -1.45 -7.13
C ASN A 287 -5.36 -0.83 -8.34
N GLN A 288 -4.07 -0.49 -8.23
CA GLN A 288 -3.27 0.04 -9.34
C GLN A 288 -3.14 -0.94 -10.51
N LEU A 289 -2.86 -2.21 -10.23
CA LEU A 289 -2.78 -3.26 -11.25
C LEU A 289 -4.10 -3.40 -12.02
N LEU A 290 -5.22 -3.34 -11.30
CA LEU A 290 -6.56 -3.35 -11.87
C LEU A 290 -6.96 -1.99 -12.48
N CYS A 291 -6.00 -1.11 -12.76
CA CYS A 291 -6.20 0.22 -13.35
C CYS A 291 -7.15 1.12 -12.54
N SER A 292 -6.95 1.10 -11.22
CA SER A 292 -7.52 1.96 -10.18
C SER A 292 -9.05 2.10 -10.20
N PRO A 293 -9.81 0.98 -10.07
CA PRO A 293 -11.27 1.01 -10.03
C PRO A 293 -11.85 1.64 -8.76
N LEU A 294 -11.01 1.87 -7.73
CA LEU A 294 -11.31 2.75 -6.60
C LEU A 294 -10.31 3.91 -6.56
N PRO A 295 -10.72 5.11 -6.10
CA PRO A 295 -9.80 6.23 -5.94
C PRO A 295 -8.63 5.90 -5.02
N GLU A 296 -7.44 6.36 -5.39
CA GLU A 296 -6.24 6.22 -4.56
C GLU A 296 -6.33 7.12 -3.31
N PRO A 297 -6.10 6.59 -2.11
CA PRO A 297 -6.14 7.38 -0.89
C PRO A 297 -4.90 8.26 -0.73
N GLU A 298 -5.06 9.44 -0.13
CA GLU A 298 -3.94 10.31 0.22
C GLU A 298 -3.17 9.78 1.45
N LEU A 299 -2.15 8.97 1.21
CA LEU A 299 -1.42 8.23 2.25
C LEU A 299 -0.81 9.12 3.35
N THR A 300 -0.38 10.33 3.01
CA THR A 300 0.23 11.30 3.94
C THR A 300 -0.73 11.76 5.03
N ARG A 301 -2.03 11.77 4.73
CA ARG A 301 -3.09 12.16 5.67
C ARG A 301 -3.78 10.95 6.29
N LEU A 302 -3.82 9.83 5.58
CA LEU A 302 -4.50 8.62 6.01
C LEU A 302 -3.89 7.99 7.27
N TYR A 303 -2.55 7.98 7.38
CA TYR A 303 -1.86 7.25 8.44
C TYR A 303 -0.62 7.96 8.99
N SER A 304 -0.46 7.89 10.31
CA SER A 304 0.78 8.26 10.99
C SER A 304 1.02 7.31 12.16
N GLY A 305 2.16 6.59 12.12
CA GLY A 305 2.50 5.59 13.13
C GLY A 305 2.60 6.16 14.55
N THR A 306 3.12 7.37 14.70
CA THR A 306 3.22 8.04 16.00
C THR A 306 1.86 8.46 16.54
N LEU A 307 0.97 8.94 15.67
CA LEU A 307 -0.37 9.38 16.06
C LEU A 307 -1.29 8.21 16.38
N VAL A 308 -1.31 7.16 15.56
CA VAL A 308 -2.17 5.99 15.81
C VAL A 308 -1.77 5.27 17.10
N GLN A 309 -0.46 5.18 17.38
CA GLN A 309 0.04 4.64 18.64
C GLN A 309 -0.43 5.46 19.83
N ARG A 310 -0.34 6.80 19.71
CA ARG A 310 -0.82 7.69 20.75
C ARG A 310 -2.33 7.56 20.98
N LEU A 311 -3.13 7.56 19.92
CA LEU A 311 -4.58 7.36 19.98
C LEU A 311 -4.90 6.04 20.69
N TYR A 312 -4.23 4.95 20.31
CA TYR A 312 -4.38 3.65 20.97
C TYR A 312 -4.05 3.69 22.46
N GLN A 313 -2.92 4.31 22.85
CA GLN A 313 -2.51 4.42 24.24
C GLN A 313 -3.45 5.27 25.09
N GLU A 314 -4.02 6.33 24.52
CA GLU A 314 -4.98 7.15 25.24
C GLU A 314 -6.34 6.48 25.34
N LEU A 315 -6.82 5.81 24.28
CA LEU A 315 -8.05 5.01 24.32
C LEU A 315 -8.02 3.93 25.42
N LYS A 316 -6.87 3.28 25.65
CA LYS A 316 -6.71 2.32 26.77
C LYS A 316 -6.85 2.94 28.16
N SER A 317 -6.51 4.22 28.31
CA SER A 317 -6.53 4.90 29.61
C SER A 317 -7.77 5.76 29.83
N THR A 318 -8.36 6.27 28.76
CA THR A 318 -9.40 7.29 28.82
C THR A 318 -10.35 7.12 27.64
N PRO A 319 -11.54 6.54 27.85
CA PRO A 319 -12.54 6.35 26.79
C PRO A 319 -13.00 7.64 26.09
N SER A 320 -12.80 8.82 26.71
CA SER A 320 -13.21 10.11 26.15
C SER A 320 -12.48 10.50 24.87
N VAL A 321 -11.38 9.83 24.50
CA VAL A 321 -10.65 10.09 23.25
C VAL A 321 -11.50 9.78 22.02
N GLU A 322 -12.52 8.93 22.14
CA GLU A 322 -13.49 8.72 21.06
C GLU A 322 -14.26 10.01 20.71
N ASN A 323 -14.37 10.94 21.67
CA ASN A 323 -15.02 12.23 21.48
C ASN A 323 -14.04 13.34 21.04
N LEU A 324 -12.83 13.01 20.59
CA LEU A 324 -11.81 13.98 20.16
C LEU A 324 -12.34 14.95 19.09
N PHE A 325 -13.26 14.49 18.25
CA PHE A 325 -13.88 15.28 17.18
C PHE A 325 -15.33 15.66 17.45
N SER A 326 -15.79 15.59 18.71
CA SER A 326 -17.18 15.92 19.10
C SER A 326 -17.61 17.35 18.76
N LEU A 327 -16.64 18.27 18.62
CA LEU A 327 -16.88 19.65 18.18
C LEU A 327 -17.21 19.75 16.68
N SER A 328 -16.95 18.71 15.89
CA SER A 328 -17.37 18.61 14.49
C SER A 328 -18.44 17.53 14.36
N PRO A 329 -19.71 17.90 14.16
CA PRO A 329 -20.79 16.94 13.92
C PRO A 329 -20.50 16.03 12.71
N LYS A 330 -19.87 16.59 11.67
CA LYS A 330 -19.49 15.88 10.44
C LYS A 330 -18.45 14.81 10.71
N MET A 331 -17.40 15.12 11.47
CA MET A 331 -16.36 14.13 11.81
C MET A 331 -16.86 13.08 12.79
N THR A 332 -17.73 13.47 13.72
CA THR A 332 -18.41 12.54 14.63
C THR A 332 -19.29 11.57 13.86
N GLN A 333 -20.07 12.06 12.90
CA GLN A 333 -20.88 11.21 12.02
C GLN A 333 -20.01 10.29 11.16
N LEU A 334 -18.93 10.81 10.57
CA LEU A 334 -18.00 10.00 9.79
C LEU A 334 -17.40 8.87 10.63
N TYR A 335 -16.92 9.17 11.83
CA TYR A 335 -16.39 8.15 12.74
C TYR A 335 -17.42 7.05 13.02
N GLN A 336 -18.67 7.42 13.31
CA GLN A 336 -19.73 6.45 13.58
C GLN A 336 -20.07 5.60 12.35
N VAL A 337 -20.13 6.20 11.17
CA VAL A 337 -20.36 5.49 9.91
C VAL A 337 -19.22 4.49 9.66
N LEU A 338 -17.96 4.93 9.79
CA LEU A 338 -16.80 4.06 9.63
C LEU A 338 -16.84 2.88 10.60
N LEU A 339 -17.10 3.14 11.89
CA LEU A 339 -17.14 2.11 12.92
C LEU A 339 -18.26 1.10 12.66
N ASN A 340 -19.46 1.56 12.32
CA ASN A 340 -20.58 0.68 12.00
C ASN A 340 -20.28 -0.19 10.76
N THR A 341 -19.67 0.38 9.72
CA THR A 341 -19.34 -0.34 8.48
C THR A 341 -18.32 -1.46 8.71
N VAL A 342 -17.32 -1.25 9.56
CA VAL A 342 -16.26 -2.26 9.80
C VAL A 342 -16.63 -3.29 10.88
N GLU A 343 -17.63 -3.00 11.72
CA GLU A 343 -18.18 -3.94 12.72
C GLU A 343 -19.36 -4.79 12.19
N SER A 344 -19.91 -4.43 11.03
CA SER A 344 -20.94 -5.22 10.32
C SER A 344 -20.34 -6.45 9.64
#